data_AF-X2JML2-F1
#
_entry.id   AF-X2JML2-F1
#
_cell.length_a   1.000
_cell.length_b   1.000
_cell.length_c   1.000
_cell.angle_alpha   90.00
_cell.angle_beta   90.00
_cell.angle_gamma   90.00
#
_symmetry.space_group_name_H-M   'P 1'
#
loop_
_entity.id
_entity.type
_entity.pdbx_description
1 polymer ?
#
loop_
_entity_poly.entity_id
_entity_poly.type
_entity_poly.pdbx_seq_one_letter_code
_entity_poly.pdbx_strand_id
1 'polypeptide(L)'
;MLASEQVEEGQPAPASVMDLWVAGAGYAVCLDFCGDKPIRRWSEEQKAAARRRNLAKRVYRTAPLFADELIERELEARPDYFSGKTVR
;
A
#
# COMPACT_ATOMS: atom_id res chain seq x y z
N MET A 1 -21.97 7.69 6.46
CA MET A 1 -21.31 7.49 7.78
C MET A 1 -20.57 6.16 7.70
N LEU A 2 -19.29 6.11 8.06
CA LEU A 2 -18.53 4.86 8.09
C LEU A 2 -18.72 4.21 9.47
N ALA A 3 -19.04 2.91 9.53
CA ALA A 3 -19.14 2.15 10.76
C ALA A 3 -18.10 1.02 10.76
N SER A 4 -17.54 0.74 11.93
CA SER A 4 -16.58 -0.33 12.15
C SER A 4 -16.83 -0.95 13.52
N GLU A 5 -16.89 -2.27 13.59
CA GLU A 5 -17.04 -3.04 14.82
C GLU A 5 -16.04 -4.21 14.79
N GLN A 6 -15.38 -4.46 15.92
CA GLN A 6 -14.52 -5.62 16.08
C GLN A 6 -15.38 -6.83 16.46
N VAL A 7 -15.22 -7.93 15.72
CA VAL A 7 -15.93 -9.19 15.96
C VAL A 7 -14.92 -10.31 16.19
N GLU A 8 -15.30 -11.30 17.00
CA GLU A 8 -14.50 -12.51 17.16
C GLU A 8 -14.46 -13.33 15.86
N GLU A 9 -13.42 -14.16 15.73
CA GLU A 9 -13.25 -15.03 14.56
C GLU A 9 -14.44 -15.98 14.40
N GLY A 10 -14.98 -16.05 13.18
CA GLY A 10 -16.11 -16.93 12.84
C GLY A 10 -17.50 -16.34 13.09
N GLN A 11 -17.61 -15.13 13.65
CA GLN A 11 -18.89 -14.44 13.79
C GLN A 11 -19.38 -13.83 12.46
N PRO A 12 -20.70 -13.78 12.23
CA PRO A 12 -21.27 -13.10 11.06
C PRO A 12 -21.06 -11.58 11.14
N ALA A 13 -21.30 -10.89 10.02
CA ALA A 13 -21.21 -9.44 9.98
C ALA A 13 -22.13 -8.79 11.03
N PRO A 14 -21.64 -7.83 11.84
CA PRO A 14 -22.38 -7.29 12.97
C PRO A 14 -23.57 -6.45 12.50
N ALA A 15 -24.65 -6.48 13.29
CA ALA A 15 -25.88 -5.74 13.00
C ALA A 15 -25.63 -4.23 12.89
N SER A 16 -24.69 -3.68 13.68
CA SER A 16 -24.31 -2.25 13.62
C SER A 16 -23.84 -1.79 12.23
N VAL A 17 -23.27 -2.71 11.44
CA VAL A 17 -22.81 -2.46 10.07
C VAL A 17 -23.91 -2.84 9.07
N MET A 18 -24.60 -3.95 9.30
CA MET A 18 -25.64 -4.46 8.40
C MET A 18 -26.90 -3.59 8.39
N ASP A 19 -27.28 -2.99 9.51
CA ASP A 19 -28.45 -2.11 9.65
C ASP A 19 -28.26 -0.77 8.94
N LEU A 20 -27.03 -0.42 8.58
CA LEU A 20 -26.71 0.74 7.75
C LEU A 20 -26.90 0.46 6.24
N TRP A 21 -27.26 -0.78 5.87
CA TRP A 21 -27.57 -1.14 4.50
C TRP A 21 -28.82 -0.43 4.00
N VAL A 22 -28.70 0.23 2.85
CA VAL A 22 -29.82 0.81 2.10
C VAL A 22 -29.69 0.40 0.63
N ALA A 23 -30.77 -0.14 0.05
CA ALA A 23 -30.79 -0.54 -1.35
C ALA A 23 -30.40 0.63 -2.27
N GLY A 24 -29.44 0.41 -3.17
CA GLY A 24 -28.98 1.43 -4.13
C GLY A 24 -27.95 2.44 -3.60
N ALA A 25 -27.54 2.34 -2.33
CA ALA A 25 -26.59 3.29 -1.72
C ALA A 25 -25.12 3.07 -2.13
N GLY A 26 -24.79 1.97 -2.82
CA GLY A 26 -23.44 1.71 -3.34
C GLY A 26 -22.37 1.59 -2.24
N TYR A 27 -22.58 0.72 -1.27
CA TYR A 27 -21.63 0.52 -0.16
C TYR A 27 -20.88 -0.82 -0.29
N ALA A 28 -19.70 -0.89 0.32
CA ALA A 28 -18.87 -2.08 0.41
C ALA A 28 -18.59 -2.40 1.88
N VAL A 29 -18.72 -3.67 2.27
CA VAL A 29 -18.27 -4.18 3.58
C VAL A 29 -16.84 -4.66 3.42
N CYS A 30 -15.93 -4.11 4.22
CA CYS A 30 -14.53 -4.53 4.26
C CYS A 30 -14.27 -5.25 5.58
N LEU A 31 -13.54 -6.36 5.50
CA LEU A 31 -13.05 -7.11 6.65
C LEU A 31 -11.55 -6.90 6.74
N ASP A 32 -11.07 -6.37 7.86
CA ASP A 32 -9.65 -6.23 8.15
C ASP A 32 -9.27 -7.12 9.34
N PHE A 33 -8.30 -8.01 9.12
CA PHE A 33 -7.74 -8.85 10.18
C PHE A 33 -6.55 -8.12 10.81
N CYS A 34 -6.83 -7.30 11.83
CA CYS A 34 -5.78 -6.70 12.64
C CYS A 34 -5.12 -7.77 13.51
N GLY A 35 -4.08 -8.43 13.01
CA GLY A 35 -3.26 -9.29 13.87
C GLY A 35 -2.46 -8.46 14.88
N ASP A 36 -2.22 -9.00 16.07
CA ASP A 36 -1.39 -8.37 17.14
C ASP A 36 0.10 -8.21 16.77
N LYS A 37 0.48 -8.60 15.55
CA LYS A 37 1.86 -8.52 15.10
C LYS A 37 2.24 -7.04 14.97
N PRO A 38 3.32 -6.59 15.65
CA PRO A 38 3.76 -5.22 15.54
C PRO A 38 4.06 -4.89 14.07
N ILE A 39 3.59 -3.74 13.60
CA ILE A 39 3.82 -3.28 12.23
C ILE A 39 5.32 -3.21 11.99
N ARG A 40 5.84 -4.12 11.16
CA ARG A 40 7.26 -4.11 10.78
C ARG A 40 7.51 -2.92 9.86
N ARG A 41 8.02 -1.83 10.44
CA ARG A 41 8.47 -0.66 9.68
C ARG A 41 9.79 -0.97 8.99
N TRP A 42 9.87 -0.67 7.70
CA TRP A 42 11.14 -0.73 6.98
C TRP A 42 12.06 0.40 7.42
N SER A 43 13.34 0.09 7.53
CA SER A 43 14.37 1.14 7.62
C SER A 43 14.39 1.96 6.34
N GLU A 44 15.01 3.14 6.39
CA GLU A 44 15.14 4.00 5.20
C GLU A 44 15.92 3.29 4.10
N GLU A 45 16.98 2.55 4.44
CA GLU A 45 17.79 1.78 3.50
C GLU A 45 16.98 0.66 2.85
N GLN A 46 16.19 -0.07 3.63
CA GLN A 46 15.31 -1.13 3.12
C GLN A 46 14.27 -0.56 2.15
N LYS A 47 13.70 0.60 2.49
CA LYS A 47 12.74 1.31 1.65
C LYS A 47 13.36 1.85 0.38
N ALA A 48 14.56 2.44 0.46
CA ALA A 48 15.35 2.90 -0.67
C ALA A 48 15.64 1.74 -1.64
N ALA A 49 16.16 0.62 -1.11
CA ALA A 49 16.49 -0.57 -1.89
C ALA A 49 15.25 -1.15 -2.59
N ALA A 50 14.12 -1.21 -1.90
CA ALA A 50 12.87 -1.67 -2.47
C ALA A 50 12.35 -0.74 -3.59
N ARG A 51 12.38 0.59 -3.37
CA ARG A 51 11.97 1.59 -4.37
C ARG A 51 12.83 1.49 -5.64
N ARG A 52 14.16 1.40 -5.49
CA ARG A 52 15.10 1.24 -6.62
C ARG A 52 14.86 -0.06 -7.39
N ARG A 53 14.67 -1.18 -6.67
CA ARG A 53 14.36 -2.48 -7.29
C ARG A 53 13.05 -2.45 -8.07
N ASN A 54 12.02 -1.83 -7.50
CA ASN A 54 10.71 -1.72 -8.16
C ASN A 54 10.75 -0.81 -9.39
N LEU A 55 11.51 0.29 -9.32
CA LEU A 55 11.77 1.15 -10.48
C LEU A 55 12.42 0.35 -11.60
N ALA A 56 13.55 -0.31 -11.31
CA ALA A 56 14.27 -1.10 -12.29
C ALA A 56 13.36 -2.17 -12.92
N LYS A 57 12.66 -2.96 -12.10
CA LYS A 57 11.72 -4.00 -12.57
C LYS A 57 10.63 -3.43 -13.48
N ARG A 58 10.08 -2.26 -13.15
CA ARG A 58 9.02 -1.63 -13.95
C ARG A 58 9.57 -1.10 -15.28
N VAL A 59 10.74 -0.49 -15.27
CA VAL A 59 11.35 0.10 -16.47
C VAL A 59 11.84 -1.00 -17.42
N TYR A 60 12.59 -2.01 -16.95
CA TYR A 60 13.03 -3.13 -17.79
C TYR A 60 11.86 -3.86 -18.46
N ARG A 61 10.72 -3.96 -17.76
CA ARG A 61 9.51 -4.56 -18.34
C ARG A 61 8.88 -3.71 -19.44
N THR A 62 8.92 -2.39 -19.31
CA THR A 62 8.14 -1.47 -20.16
C THR A 62 8.96 -0.91 -21.32
N ALA A 63 10.25 -0.61 -21.09
CA ALA A 63 11.15 0.01 -22.04
C ALA A 63 12.56 -0.60 -21.91
N PRO A 64 12.76 -1.88 -22.27
CA PRO A 64 14.02 -2.59 -22.04
C PRO A 64 15.22 -1.95 -22.76
N LEU A 65 15.02 -1.40 -23.95
CA LEU A 65 16.09 -0.81 -24.76
C LEU A 65 16.68 0.48 -24.16
N PHE A 66 15.89 1.21 -23.37
CA PHE A 66 16.30 2.47 -22.73
C PHE A 66 16.30 2.36 -21.20
N ALA A 67 16.35 1.14 -20.67
CA ALA A 67 16.04 0.94 -19.27
C ALA A 67 17.03 1.64 -18.34
N ASP A 68 18.32 1.52 -18.64
CA ASP A 68 19.38 2.08 -17.80
C ASP A 68 19.31 3.61 -17.76
N GLU A 69 19.17 4.27 -18.92
CA GLU A 69 19.04 5.72 -19.04
C GLU A 69 17.80 6.27 -18.33
N LEU A 70 16.65 5.59 -18.49
CA LEU A 70 15.41 5.98 -17.84
C LEU A 70 15.45 5.78 -16.32
N ILE A 71 16.14 4.74 -15.85
CA ILE A 71 16.34 4.51 -14.41
C ILE A 71 17.23 5.61 -13.84
N GLU A 72 18.37 5.90 -14.46
CA GLU A 72 19.31 6.93 -14.01
C GLU A 72 18.63 8.30 -13.92
N ARG A 73 17.95 8.71 -14.98
CA ARG A 73 17.21 9.99 -15.02
C ARG A 73 16.17 10.10 -13.92
N GLU A 74 15.43 9.04 -13.62
CA GLU A 74 14.40 9.05 -12.57
C GLU A 74 15.03 9.07 -11.17
N LEU A 75 16.18 8.40 -10.98
CA LEU A 75 16.93 8.46 -9.73
C LEU A 75 17.46 9.87 -9.45
N GLU A 76 17.94 10.57 -10.48
CA GLU A 76 18.41 11.96 -10.40
C GLU A 76 17.28 12.96 -10.20
N ALA A 77 16.14 12.76 -10.86
CA ALA A 77 15.00 13.66 -10.75
C ALA A 77 14.35 13.65 -9.36
N ARG A 78 14.48 12.53 -8.61
CA ARG A 78 13.77 12.33 -7.32
C ARG A 78 14.67 11.71 -6.24
N PRO A 79 15.80 12.34 -5.90
CA PRO A 79 16.80 11.75 -5.01
C PRO A 79 16.23 11.47 -3.62
N ASP A 80 15.40 12.37 -3.08
CA ASP A 80 14.78 12.20 -1.76
C ASP A 80 13.86 10.97 -1.70
N TYR A 81 13.07 10.73 -2.74
CA TYR A 81 12.20 9.55 -2.79
C TYR A 81 13.03 8.26 -2.82
N PHE A 82 14.08 8.19 -3.63
CA PHE A 82 14.92 6.99 -3.74
C PHE A 82 15.99 6.86 -2.65
N SER A 83 16.15 7.88 -1.80
CA SER A 83 16.94 7.81 -0.56
C SER A 83 16.24 7.06 0.57
N GLY A 84 14.95 6.76 0.42
CA GLY A 84 14.17 6.07 1.45
C GLY A 84 13.66 6.96 2.57
N LYS A 85 14.06 8.25 2.59
CA LYS A 85 13.53 9.25 3.49
C LYS A 85 12.01 9.29 3.42
N THR A 86 11.41 9.41 4.59
CA THR A 86 9.98 9.68 4.73
C THR A 86 9.89 11.11 5.21
N VAL A 87 9.51 12.04 4.32
CA VAL A 87 9.13 13.39 4.75
C VAL A 87 7.97 13.19 5.73
N ARG A 88 8.20 13.56 6.98
CA ARG A 88 7.26 13.38 8.08
C ARG A 88 6.58 14.69 8.37
#